data_AF-A0AAN0JHH4-F1
#
_entry.id   AF-A0AAN0JHH4-F1
#
_cell.length_a   1.000
_cell.length_b   1.000
_cell.length_c   1.000
_cell.angle_alpha   90.00
_cell.angle_beta   90.00
_cell.angle_gamma   90.00
#
_symmetry.space_group_name_H-M   'P 1'
#
loop_
_entity.id
_entity.type
_entity.pdbx_description
1 polymer ?
#
loop_
_entity_poly.entity_id
_entity_poly.type
_entity_poly.pdbx_seq_one_letter_code
_entity_poly.pdbx_strand_id
1 'polypeptide(L)'
;MKRLVCCEDYEEEAEKVLIKEKWDYFSAGSCLGLTAKENIEAYKSYYILPRVLRDVSNIDTATTLLGQKVATPIGVAPTARHHNAHIDAEIPVAKAAKRSGVCMTQSIHSFKSIEEITESCEGEGLRWMQIQPMNDRPVLADIIQRAEKANYKAIVITCDDPRMPLHYKLMRDSPTLAIDPKVEYMGNFSKEFNNLIFQGMQEDISKWRRAVDKHCINSSTWE
;
A
#
# COMPACT_ATOMS: atom_id res chain seq x y z
N MET A 1 -4.57 28.18 4.36
CA MET A 1 -3.91 26.90 4.00
C MET A 1 -2.82 27.21 3.00
N LYS A 2 -1.60 26.70 3.23
CA LYS A 2 -0.51 26.76 2.23
C LYS A 2 -0.99 25.95 1.01
N ARG A 3 -0.80 26.49 -0.20
CA ARG A 3 -1.05 25.73 -1.43
C ARG A 3 0.11 24.75 -1.63
N LEU A 4 -0.18 23.45 -1.69
CA LEU A 4 0.78 22.40 -1.99
C LEU A 4 0.79 22.17 -3.50
N VAL A 5 1.96 22.20 -4.13
CA VAL A 5 2.10 22.23 -5.60
C VAL A 5 2.92 21.07 -6.18
N CYS A 6 3.69 20.36 -5.37
CA CYS A 6 4.41 19.14 -5.76
C CYS A 6 4.30 18.05 -4.68
N CYS A 7 4.73 16.83 -4.98
CA CYS A 7 4.64 15.70 -4.04
C CYS A 7 5.45 15.94 -2.75
N GLU A 8 6.60 16.60 -2.88
CA GLU A 8 7.49 16.93 -1.76
C GLU A 8 6.81 17.89 -0.77
N ASP A 9 5.96 18.82 -1.23
CA ASP A 9 5.17 19.66 -0.33
C ASP A 9 4.20 18.82 0.54
N TYR A 10 3.60 17.77 -0.02
CA TYR A 10 2.72 16.87 0.74
C TYR A 10 3.52 16.03 1.74
N GLU A 11 4.72 15.58 1.35
CA GLU A 11 5.63 14.85 2.23
C GLU A 11 6.04 15.72 3.44
N GLU A 12 6.46 16.96 3.21
CA GLU A 12 6.82 17.91 4.27
C GLU A 12 5.66 18.25 5.22
N GLU A 13 4.45 18.43 4.69
CA GLU A 13 3.28 18.71 5.55
C GLU A 13 2.84 17.45 6.32
N ALA A 14 2.96 16.26 5.72
CA ALA A 14 2.67 15.01 6.41
C ALA A 14 3.62 14.78 7.60
N GLU A 15 4.92 15.07 7.45
CA GLU A 15 5.90 14.97 8.55
C GLU A 15 5.52 15.87 9.74
N LYS A 16 4.95 17.04 9.48
CA LYS A 16 4.55 18.00 10.54
C LYS A 16 3.29 17.57 11.29
N VAL A 17 2.38 16.86 10.63
CA VAL A 17 1.05 16.54 11.17
C VAL A 17 1.00 15.13 11.77
N LEU A 18 1.76 14.18 11.23
CA LEU A 18 1.82 12.83 11.74
C LEU A 18 2.69 12.76 13.00
N ILE A 19 2.25 11.95 13.97
CA ILE A 19 3.15 11.57 15.07
C ILE A 19 4.32 10.75 14.52
N LYS A 20 5.45 10.85 15.21
CA LYS A 20 6.74 10.32 14.75
C LYS A 20 6.68 8.85 14.31
N GLU A 21 6.01 7.99 15.06
CA GLU A 21 5.92 6.56 14.77
C GLU A 21 5.12 6.27 13.49
N LYS A 22 4.06 7.04 13.24
CA LYS A 22 3.24 6.92 12.02
C LYS A 22 3.99 7.50 10.81
N TRP A 23 4.71 8.59 11.00
CA TRP A 23 5.59 9.15 9.97
C TRP A 23 6.73 8.20 9.60
N ASP A 24 7.40 7.63 10.60
CA ASP A 24 8.53 6.74 10.39
C ASP A 24 8.09 5.44 9.70
N TYR A 25 6.86 4.96 9.93
CA TYR A 25 6.29 3.83 9.18
C TYR A 25 6.25 4.06 7.66
N PHE A 26 5.87 5.26 7.21
CA PHE A 26 5.77 5.57 5.78
C PHE A 26 7.11 6.02 5.18
N SER A 27 7.93 6.76 5.94
CA SER A 27 9.17 7.36 5.43
C SER A 27 10.39 6.43 5.52
N ALA A 28 10.34 5.34 6.29
CA ALA A 28 11.50 4.46 6.48
C ALA A 28 11.75 3.54 5.28
N GLY A 29 12.93 3.64 4.68
CA GLY A 29 13.48 2.59 3.83
C GLY A 29 14.10 1.44 4.63
N SER A 30 14.43 0.34 3.95
CA SER A 30 15.15 -0.80 4.55
C SER A 30 16.57 -0.43 4.99
N CYS A 31 17.04 -1.02 6.08
CA CYS A 31 18.33 -0.77 6.72
C CYS A 31 18.56 0.73 6.95
N LEU A 32 19.47 1.32 6.17
CA LEU A 32 19.84 2.75 6.22
C LEU A 32 19.06 3.61 5.22
N GLY A 33 18.14 3.05 4.44
CA GLY A 33 17.35 3.77 3.44
C GLY A 33 18.12 4.18 2.18
N LEU A 34 19.31 3.61 1.93
CA LEU A 34 20.15 3.99 0.79
C LEU A 34 19.44 3.77 -0.56
N THR A 35 18.85 2.59 -0.77
CA THR A 35 18.12 2.29 -2.01
C THR A 35 16.88 3.17 -2.19
N ALA A 36 16.19 3.53 -1.11
CA ALA A 36 15.05 4.45 -1.19
C ALA A 36 15.48 5.83 -1.70
N LYS A 37 16.64 6.33 -1.23
CA LYS A 37 17.25 7.56 -1.75
C LYS A 37 17.71 7.39 -3.20
N GLU A 38 18.36 6.28 -3.52
CA GLU A 38 18.85 5.99 -4.88
C GLU A 38 17.71 5.90 -5.91
N ASN A 39 16.53 5.41 -5.54
CA ASN A 39 15.36 5.36 -6.43
C ASN A 39 15.03 6.76 -6.98
N ILE A 40 15.08 7.80 -6.15
CA ILE A 40 14.81 9.18 -6.57
C ILE A 40 15.98 9.72 -7.40
N GLU A 41 17.22 9.49 -6.94
CA GLU A 41 18.43 9.95 -7.66
C GLU A 41 18.59 9.30 -9.04
N ALA A 42 18.16 8.05 -9.21
CA ALA A 42 18.21 7.34 -10.48
C ALA A 42 17.42 8.08 -11.57
N TYR A 43 16.24 8.62 -11.26
CA TYR A 43 15.45 9.39 -12.23
C TYR A 43 16.14 10.68 -12.67
N LYS A 44 16.98 11.30 -11.81
CA LYS A 44 17.74 12.51 -12.16
C LYS A 44 18.84 12.26 -13.19
N SER A 45 19.22 11.00 -13.41
CA SER A 45 20.18 10.62 -14.45
C SER A 45 19.56 10.61 -15.86
N TYR A 46 18.23 10.62 -15.97
CA TYR A 46 17.50 10.63 -17.24
C TYR A 46 17.02 12.02 -17.59
N TYR A 47 17.35 12.48 -18.80
CA TYR A 47 16.90 13.76 -19.34
C TYR A 47 15.84 13.54 -20.42
N ILE A 48 14.74 14.29 -20.34
CA ILE A 48 13.74 14.32 -21.39
C ILE A 48 14.22 15.28 -22.47
N LEU A 49 14.40 14.81 -23.71
CA LEU A 49 14.73 15.66 -24.86
C LEU A 49 13.44 16.31 -25.41
N PRO A 50 13.27 17.64 -25.25
CA PRO A 50 12.07 18.30 -25.75
C PRO A 50 12.03 18.27 -27.28
N ARG A 51 10.89 17.93 -27.87
CA ARG A 51 10.67 18.03 -29.31
C ARG A 51 9.94 19.33 -29.62
N VAL A 52 10.59 20.20 -30.38
CA VAL A 52 10.03 21.50 -30.78
C VAL A 52 9.10 21.37 -31.99
N LEU A 53 8.24 22.37 -32.19
CA LEU A 53 7.29 22.45 -33.32
C LEU A 53 6.33 21.24 -33.40
N ARG A 54 5.89 20.74 -32.25
CA ARG A 54 4.84 19.71 -32.14
C ARG A 54 3.56 20.36 -31.66
N ASP A 55 2.45 20.07 -32.33
CA ASP A 55 1.14 20.46 -31.85
C ASP A 55 0.78 19.64 -30.61
N VAL A 56 0.66 20.33 -29.49
CA VAL A 56 0.29 19.79 -28.18
C VAL A 56 -0.94 20.51 -27.62
N SER A 57 -1.74 21.13 -28.49
CA SER A 57 -2.97 21.84 -28.11
C SER A 57 -4.01 20.91 -27.46
N ASN A 58 -3.95 19.61 -27.75
CA ASN A 58 -4.74 18.58 -27.12
C ASN A 58 -3.85 17.40 -26.68
N ILE A 59 -3.75 17.17 -25.37
CA ILE A 59 -2.95 16.09 -24.79
C ILE A 59 -3.91 15.08 -24.18
N ASP A 60 -3.86 13.84 -24.66
CA ASP A 60 -4.60 12.72 -24.11
C ASP A 60 -3.63 11.76 -23.40
N THR A 61 -3.82 11.59 -22.09
CA THR A 61 -3.04 10.63 -21.28
C THR A 61 -3.75 9.29 -21.11
N ALA A 62 -4.97 9.14 -21.62
CA ALA A 62 -5.75 7.94 -21.45
C ALA A 62 -5.07 6.73 -22.08
N THR A 63 -5.18 5.58 -21.42
CA THR A 63 -4.59 4.33 -21.89
C THR A 63 -5.38 3.13 -21.37
N THR A 64 -4.87 1.92 -21.55
CA THR A 64 -5.45 0.70 -21.02
C THR A 64 -4.47 -0.07 -20.12
N LEU A 65 -5.01 -0.69 -19.06
CA LEU A 65 -4.31 -1.62 -18.18
C LEU A 65 -5.06 -2.95 -18.18
N LEU A 66 -4.44 -4.00 -18.72
CA LEU A 66 -5.05 -5.34 -18.87
C LEU A 66 -6.45 -5.29 -19.50
N GLY A 67 -6.61 -4.46 -20.55
CA GLY A 67 -7.88 -4.27 -21.26
C GLY A 67 -8.88 -3.30 -20.59
N GLN A 68 -8.58 -2.77 -19.40
CA GLN A 68 -9.42 -1.79 -18.72
C GLN A 68 -8.96 -0.36 -19.05
N LYS A 69 -9.89 0.54 -19.37
CA LYS A 69 -9.57 1.95 -19.64
C LYS A 69 -9.18 2.69 -18.35
N VAL A 70 -8.16 3.53 -18.43
CA VAL A 70 -7.73 4.45 -17.37
C VAL A 70 -7.45 5.83 -17.95
N ALA A 71 -7.62 6.88 -17.14
CA ALA A 71 -7.42 8.27 -17.57
C ALA A 71 -5.94 8.65 -17.76
N THR A 72 -5.02 7.90 -17.16
CA THR A 72 -3.57 8.14 -17.20
C THR A 72 -2.81 6.82 -16.94
N PRO A 73 -1.56 6.66 -17.39
CA PRO A 73 -0.71 5.51 -17.04
C PRO A 73 -0.23 5.51 -15.57
N ILE A 74 -0.85 6.30 -14.69
CA ILE A 74 -0.52 6.40 -13.27
C ILE A 74 -1.64 5.75 -12.45
N GLY A 75 -1.28 4.95 -11.45
CA GLY A 75 -2.21 4.29 -10.54
C GLY A 75 -1.74 4.34 -9.09
N VAL A 76 -2.58 3.85 -8.18
CA VAL A 76 -2.25 3.76 -6.75
C VAL A 76 -1.61 2.40 -6.47
N ALA A 77 -0.36 2.43 -6.01
CA ALA A 77 0.39 1.25 -5.59
C ALA A 77 -0.19 0.65 -4.30
N PRO A 78 -0.06 -0.68 -4.10
CA PRO A 78 -0.50 -1.33 -2.87
C PRO A 78 0.33 -0.85 -1.69
N THR A 79 -0.29 -0.05 -0.84
CA THR A 79 0.28 0.47 0.41
C THR A 79 -0.68 0.12 1.53
N ALA A 80 -0.17 -0.45 2.61
CA ALA A 80 -0.97 -0.92 3.72
C ALA A 80 -1.16 0.17 4.79
N ARG A 81 -2.11 -0.06 5.70
CA ARG A 81 -2.25 0.68 6.97
C ARG A 81 -2.52 2.18 6.82
N HIS A 82 -3.42 2.58 5.94
CA HIS A 82 -3.71 3.99 5.70
C HIS A 82 -4.31 4.71 6.93
N HIS A 83 -4.80 3.96 7.93
CA HIS A 83 -5.20 4.51 9.23
C HIS A 83 -4.07 5.26 9.95
N ASN A 84 -2.81 4.93 9.63
CA ASN A 84 -1.66 5.66 10.14
C ASN A 84 -1.54 7.06 9.52
N ALA A 85 -2.15 7.30 8.36
CA ALA A 85 -2.18 8.63 7.74
C ALA A 85 -3.48 9.38 8.06
N HIS A 86 -4.63 8.69 8.07
CA HIS A 86 -5.95 9.29 8.25
C HIS A 86 -6.95 8.30 8.85
N ILE A 87 -7.86 8.74 9.71
CA ILE A 87 -8.86 7.88 10.40
C ILE A 87 -9.74 7.06 9.44
N ASP A 88 -10.04 7.61 8.25
CA ASP A 88 -10.84 6.92 7.22
C ASP A 88 -10.05 5.83 6.45
N ALA A 89 -8.77 5.66 6.76
CA ALA A 89 -7.87 4.68 6.18
C ALA A 89 -7.91 4.64 4.64
N GLU A 90 -8.16 3.50 4.01
CA GLU A 90 -8.07 3.34 2.55
C GLU A 90 -9.27 3.97 1.79
N ILE A 91 -10.35 4.35 2.47
CA ILE A 91 -11.59 4.86 1.82
C ILE A 91 -11.35 6.14 0.99
N PRO A 92 -10.68 7.20 1.50
CA PRO A 92 -10.47 8.40 0.72
C PRO A 92 -9.61 8.17 -0.52
N VAL A 93 -8.64 7.25 -0.44
CA VAL A 93 -7.78 6.85 -1.55
C VAL A 93 -8.58 6.12 -2.63
N ALA A 94 -9.43 5.18 -2.24
CA ALA A 94 -10.32 4.48 -3.17
C ALA A 94 -11.26 5.44 -3.91
N LYS A 95 -11.89 6.35 -3.18
CA LYS A 95 -12.76 7.39 -3.77
C LYS A 95 -11.98 8.33 -4.68
N ALA A 96 -10.75 8.71 -4.31
CA ALA A 96 -9.89 9.54 -5.16
C ALA A 96 -9.48 8.83 -6.44
N ALA A 97 -9.12 7.54 -6.36
CA ALA A 97 -8.78 6.72 -7.52
C ALA A 97 -9.97 6.57 -8.48
N LYS A 98 -11.18 6.28 -7.96
CA LYS A 98 -12.43 6.27 -8.72
C LYS A 98 -12.64 7.60 -9.46
N ARG A 99 -12.62 8.72 -8.73
CA ARG A 99 -12.85 10.06 -9.31
C ARG A 99 -11.81 10.42 -10.37
N SER A 100 -10.57 9.99 -10.19
CA SER A 100 -9.47 10.29 -11.12
C SER A 100 -9.40 9.33 -12.31
N GLY A 101 -10.24 8.29 -12.33
CA GLY A 101 -10.24 7.28 -13.40
C GLY A 101 -8.95 6.44 -13.46
N VAL A 102 -8.32 6.19 -12.30
CA VAL A 102 -7.08 5.42 -12.20
C VAL A 102 -7.29 4.10 -11.47
N CYS A 103 -6.39 3.13 -11.70
CA CYS A 103 -6.41 1.87 -10.96
C CYS A 103 -5.94 2.07 -9.52
N MET A 104 -6.67 1.50 -8.55
CA MET A 104 -6.17 1.29 -7.19
C MET A 104 -5.82 -0.18 -6.96
N THR A 105 -4.60 -0.45 -6.53
CA THR A 105 -4.23 -1.77 -6.03
C THR A 105 -4.40 -1.79 -4.51
N GLN A 106 -5.38 -2.53 -4.00
CA GLN A 106 -5.59 -2.68 -2.56
C GLN A 106 -4.58 -3.68 -1.98
N SER A 107 -3.97 -3.36 -0.83
CA SER A 107 -3.12 -4.32 -0.12
C SER A 107 -3.94 -5.36 0.65
N ILE A 108 -3.45 -6.61 0.72
CA ILE A 108 -3.99 -7.62 1.63
C ILE A 108 -3.98 -7.14 3.10
N HIS A 109 -3.04 -6.27 3.47
CA HIS A 109 -2.91 -5.70 4.82
C HIS A 109 -3.62 -4.34 4.98
N SER A 110 -4.68 -4.09 4.21
CA SER A 110 -5.51 -2.88 4.36
C SER A 110 -6.33 -2.93 5.65
N PHE A 111 -6.56 -1.78 6.28
CA PHE A 111 -7.49 -1.71 7.41
C PHE A 111 -8.95 -1.81 6.97
N LYS A 112 -9.26 -1.35 5.76
CA LYS A 112 -10.57 -1.51 5.14
C LYS A 112 -10.67 -2.77 4.32
N SER A 113 -11.78 -3.48 4.49
CA SER A 113 -12.06 -4.71 3.75
C SER A 113 -12.31 -4.44 2.27
N ILE A 114 -12.18 -5.48 1.46
CA ILE A 114 -12.60 -5.51 0.05
C ILE A 114 -14.02 -4.95 -0.12
N GLU A 115 -14.94 -5.36 0.76
CA GLU A 115 -16.35 -4.97 0.75
C GLU A 115 -16.52 -3.50 1.12
N GLU A 116 -15.91 -3.04 2.22
CA GLU A 116 -15.99 -1.63 2.64
C GLU A 116 -15.46 -0.69 1.55
N ILE A 117 -14.33 -1.03 0.93
CA ILE A 117 -13.76 -0.24 -0.17
C ILE A 117 -14.69 -0.23 -1.37
N THR A 118 -15.23 -1.39 -1.75
CA THR A 118 -16.12 -1.53 -2.91
C THR A 118 -17.42 -0.75 -2.70
N GLU A 119 -18.04 -0.88 -1.54
CA GLU A 119 -19.25 -0.16 -1.15
C GLU A 119 -19.01 1.35 -1.14
N SER A 120 -17.88 1.81 -0.60
CA SER A 120 -17.54 3.23 -0.56
C SER A 120 -17.38 3.88 -1.94
N CYS A 121 -17.19 3.06 -2.97
CA CYS A 121 -17.07 3.46 -4.36
C CYS A 121 -18.32 3.09 -5.18
N GLU A 122 -19.40 2.65 -4.53
CA GLU A 122 -20.67 2.23 -5.17
C GLU A 122 -20.46 1.09 -6.18
N GLY A 123 -19.48 0.22 -5.93
CA GLY A 123 -19.09 -0.86 -6.85
C GLY A 123 -18.25 -0.41 -8.06
N GLU A 124 -18.08 0.89 -8.29
CA GLU A 124 -17.41 1.44 -9.46
C GLU A 124 -15.92 1.74 -9.23
N GLY A 125 -15.15 1.88 -10.30
CA GLY A 125 -13.72 2.18 -10.26
C GLY A 125 -12.86 0.93 -10.43
N LEU A 126 -11.71 1.10 -11.09
CA LEU A 126 -10.80 -0.01 -11.38
C LEU A 126 -9.97 -0.36 -10.14
N ARG A 127 -10.12 -1.59 -9.65
CA ARG A 127 -9.38 -2.11 -8.50
C ARG A 127 -8.70 -3.43 -8.79
N TRP A 128 -7.49 -3.58 -8.26
CA TRP A 128 -6.73 -4.83 -8.23
C TRP A 128 -6.45 -5.24 -6.79
N MET A 129 -6.32 -6.54 -6.53
CA MET A 129 -6.07 -7.08 -5.20
C MET A 129 -4.64 -7.54 -5.11
N GLN A 130 -3.84 -6.89 -4.26
CA GLN A 130 -2.48 -7.33 -3.97
C GLN A 130 -2.51 -8.40 -2.88
N ILE A 131 -1.80 -9.51 -3.11
CA ILE A 131 -1.62 -10.60 -2.15
C ILE A 131 -0.14 -10.90 -1.94
N GLN A 132 0.19 -11.45 -0.78
CA GLN A 132 1.49 -12.05 -0.50
C GLN A 132 1.32 -13.57 -0.41
N PRO A 133 2.28 -14.36 -0.91
CA PRO A 133 2.30 -15.79 -0.68
C PRO A 133 2.35 -16.10 0.83
N MET A 134 1.34 -16.81 1.34
CA MET A 134 1.28 -17.29 2.73
C MET A 134 0.97 -18.78 2.79
N ASN A 135 1.37 -19.42 3.91
CA ASN A 135 1.15 -20.85 4.13
C ASN A 135 -0.35 -21.20 4.26
N ASP A 136 -1.14 -20.26 4.78
CA ASP A 136 -2.59 -20.43 4.92
C ASP A 136 -3.31 -20.20 3.58
N ARG A 137 -3.30 -21.24 2.74
CA ARG A 137 -3.96 -21.23 1.42
C ARG A 137 -5.47 -21.00 1.51
N PRO A 138 -6.21 -21.57 2.49
CA PRO A 138 -7.62 -21.25 2.69
C PRO A 138 -7.91 -19.75 2.87
N VAL A 139 -7.08 -19.04 3.65
CA VAL A 139 -7.23 -17.58 3.83
C VAL A 139 -7.02 -16.82 2.51
N LEU A 140 -6.00 -17.18 1.73
CA LEU A 140 -5.80 -16.56 0.41
C LEU A 140 -6.95 -16.86 -0.55
N ALA A 141 -7.44 -18.10 -0.58
CA ALA A 141 -8.54 -18.49 -1.43
C ALA A 141 -9.82 -17.70 -1.12
N ASP A 142 -10.13 -17.50 0.16
CA ASP A 142 -11.26 -16.66 0.59
C ASP A 142 -11.11 -15.20 0.12
N ILE A 143 -9.94 -14.60 0.32
CA ILE A 143 -9.65 -13.22 -0.10
C ILE A 143 -9.80 -13.05 -1.61
N ILE A 144 -9.25 -14.00 -2.40
CA ILE A 144 -9.36 -13.98 -3.86
C ILE A 144 -10.82 -14.09 -4.28
N GLN A 145 -11.59 -15.04 -3.71
CA GLN A 145 -13.01 -15.20 -4.04
C GLN A 145 -13.84 -13.95 -3.69
N ARG A 146 -13.54 -13.28 -2.57
CA ARG A 146 -14.19 -12.02 -2.20
C ARG A 146 -13.82 -10.89 -3.17
N ALA A 147 -12.55 -10.79 -3.56
CA ALA A 147 -12.11 -9.81 -4.56
C ALA A 147 -12.79 -10.02 -5.91
N GLU A 148 -12.90 -11.27 -6.38
CA GLU A 148 -13.63 -11.63 -7.60
C GLU A 148 -15.11 -11.23 -7.53
N LYS A 149 -15.80 -11.57 -6.43
CA LYS A 149 -17.20 -11.17 -6.17
C LYS A 149 -17.37 -9.65 -6.13
N ALA A 150 -16.38 -8.94 -5.61
CA ALA A 150 -16.33 -7.48 -5.55
C ALA A 150 -15.85 -6.83 -6.85
N ASN A 151 -15.73 -7.60 -7.94
CA ASN A 151 -15.40 -7.14 -9.28
C ASN A 151 -13.99 -6.54 -9.42
N TYR A 152 -13.04 -6.99 -8.58
CA TYR A 152 -11.62 -6.69 -8.77
C TYR A 152 -11.13 -7.34 -10.06
N LYS A 153 -10.27 -6.63 -10.80
CA LYS A 153 -9.94 -6.99 -12.19
C LYS A 153 -8.62 -7.73 -12.37
N ALA A 154 -7.79 -7.79 -11.33
CA ALA A 154 -6.54 -8.54 -11.34
C ALA A 154 -6.08 -8.85 -9.92
N ILE A 155 -5.20 -9.85 -9.82
CA ILE A 155 -4.44 -10.18 -8.63
C ILE A 155 -2.98 -9.75 -8.85
N VAL A 156 -2.41 -9.03 -7.89
CA VAL A 156 -1.00 -8.63 -7.88
C VAL A 156 -0.28 -9.45 -6.81
N ILE A 157 0.60 -10.36 -7.22
CA ILE A 157 1.35 -11.20 -6.27
C ILE A 157 2.67 -10.50 -5.94
N THR A 158 2.83 -10.09 -4.70
CA THR A 158 4.06 -9.48 -4.18
C THR A 158 4.98 -10.56 -3.63
N CYS A 159 6.13 -10.76 -4.28
CA CYS A 159 7.08 -11.85 -3.98
C CYS A 159 8.42 -11.38 -3.39
N ASP A 160 8.63 -10.07 -3.25
CA ASP A 160 9.89 -9.44 -2.81
C ASP A 160 10.02 -9.28 -1.29
N ASP A 161 8.97 -9.66 -0.53
CA ASP A 161 8.93 -9.62 0.93
C ASP A 161 8.65 -11.01 1.56
N PRO A 162 9.57 -11.99 1.38
CA PRO A 162 9.41 -13.31 2.02
C PRO A 162 9.65 -13.27 3.53
N ARG A 163 10.29 -12.22 4.03
CA ARG A 163 10.53 -11.92 5.45
C ARG A 163 10.55 -10.43 5.63
N MET A 164 10.04 -9.99 6.77
CA MET A 164 9.95 -8.57 7.05
C MET A 164 11.33 -7.90 7.02
N PRO A 165 11.50 -6.81 6.26
CA PRO A 165 12.77 -6.10 6.17
C PRO A 165 13.18 -5.49 7.51
N LEU A 166 14.49 -5.34 7.68
CA LEU A 166 15.05 -4.55 8.77
C LEU A 166 14.88 -3.07 8.45
N HIS A 167 14.33 -2.29 9.37
CA HIS A 167 14.25 -0.84 9.26
C HIS A 167 14.96 -0.20 10.46
N TYR A 168 16.23 0.17 10.31
CA TYR A 168 17.00 0.68 11.44
C TYR A 168 16.47 1.99 11.99
N LYS A 169 15.74 2.78 11.19
CA LYS A 169 15.02 3.97 11.64
C LYS A 169 13.91 3.58 12.63
N LEU A 170 13.02 2.67 12.23
CA LEU A 170 11.97 2.15 13.12
C LEU A 170 12.55 1.53 14.39
N MET A 171 13.56 0.66 14.28
CA MET A 171 14.11 -0.02 15.45
C MET A 171 14.76 0.93 16.48
N ARG A 172 15.31 2.07 16.04
CA ARG A 172 15.96 3.05 16.93
C ARG A 172 14.98 4.09 17.46
N ASP A 173 14.13 4.60 16.58
CA ASP A 173 13.39 5.84 16.81
C ASP A 173 11.89 5.61 17.02
N SER A 174 11.37 4.43 16.65
CA SER A 174 9.95 4.04 16.74
C SER A 174 9.82 2.52 16.92
N PRO A 175 10.33 1.95 18.02
CA PRO A 175 10.41 0.50 18.21
C PRO A 175 9.05 -0.18 18.40
N THR A 176 7.98 0.63 18.55
CA THR A 176 6.58 0.20 18.51
C THR A 176 5.91 0.82 17.30
N LEU A 177 5.05 0.05 16.64
CA LEU A 177 4.19 0.58 15.59
C LEU A 177 3.01 1.28 16.27
N ALA A 178 2.88 2.59 16.10
CA ALA A 178 1.74 3.34 16.66
C ALA A 178 0.45 2.99 15.89
N ILE A 179 -0.20 1.91 16.33
CA ILE A 179 -1.55 1.56 15.90
C ILE A 179 -2.50 2.29 16.82
N ASP A 180 -3.50 2.95 16.24
CA ASP A 180 -4.57 3.54 17.01
C ASP A 180 -5.25 2.43 17.85
N PRO A 181 -5.42 2.59 19.18
CA PRO A 181 -6.06 1.59 20.02
C PRO A 181 -7.45 1.16 19.54
N LYS A 182 -8.13 2.00 18.74
CA LYS A 182 -9.44 1.72 18.15
C LYS A 182 -9.38 0.83 16.90
N VAL A 183 -8.18 0.58 16.38
CA VAL A 183 -7.97 -0.29 15.23
C VAL A 183 -7.69 -1.70 15.74
N GLU A 184 -8.75 -2.50 15.79
CA GLU A 184 -8.72 -3.84 16.37
C GLU A 184 -8.23 -4.91 15.38
N TYR A 185 -8.35 -4.68 14.06
CA TYR A 185 -8.04 -5.68 13.03
C TYR A 185 -7.79 -5.08 11.64
N MET A 186 -7.13 -5.84 10.78
CA MET A 186 -7.08 -5.61 9.33
C MET A 186 -8.36 -6.11 8.67
N GLY A 187 -8.98 -5.28 7.83
CA GLY A 187 -10.31 -5.52 7.29
C GLY A 187 -10.42 -6.73 6.34
N ASN A 188 -9.32 -7.16 5.73
CA ASN A 188 -9.35 -8.31 4.81
C ASN A 188 -9.24 -9.67 5.52
N PHE A 189 -8.93 -9.72 6.81
CA PHE A 189 -8.75 -10.98 7.53
C PHE A 189 -9.89 -11.23 8.52
N SER A 190 -10.19 -12.49 8.81
CA SER A 190 -11.14 -12.85 9.85
C SER A 190 -10.65 -12.42 11.23
N LYS A 191 -11.54 -12.30 12.23
CA LYS A 191 -11.13 -11.97 13.60
C LYS A 191 -10.17 -13.01 14.17
N GLU A 192 -10.39 -14.29 13.88
CA GLU A 192 -9.55 -15.41 14.30
C GLU A 192 -8.14 -15.29 13.73
N PHE A 193 -8.02 -14.99 12.43
CA PHE A 193 -6.72 -14.80 11.78
C PHE A 193 -6.01 -13.55 12.30
N ASN A 194 -6.75 -12.46 12.53
CA ASN A 194 -6.20 -11.25 13.12
C ASN A 194 -5.62 -11.52 14.52
N ASN A 195 -6.32 -12.29 15.36
CA ASN A 195 -5.82 -12.66 16.69
C ASN A 195 -4.51 -13.46 16.64
N LEU A 196 -4.29 -14.25 15.59
CA LEU A 196 -3.05 -15.03 15.40
C LEU A 196 -1.88 -14.16 14.93
N ILE A 197 -2.11 -13.28 13.95
CA ILE A 197 -1.03 -12.50 13.31
C ILE A 197 -0.67 -11.23 14.08
N PHE A 198 -1.63 -10.64 14.81
CA PHE A 198 -1.45 -9.33 15.44
C PHE A 198 -1.14 -9.38 16.94
N GLN A 199 -1.06 -10.56 17.56
CA GLN A 199 -0.52 -10.69 18.91
C GLN A 199 0.94 -10.19 18.96
N GLY A 200 1.21 -9.21 19.82
CA GLY A 200 2.56 -8.64 20.04
C GLY A 200 2.96 -7.47 19.14
N MET A 201 2.10 -7.03 18.21
CA MET A 201 2.39 -5.88 17.32
C MET A 201 2.62 -4.56 18.09
N GLN A 202 1.94 -4.40 19.23
CA GLN A 202 2.07 -3.23 20.11
C GLN A 202 3.22 -3.35 21.13
N GLU A 203 3.87 -4.52 21.26
CA GLU A 203 4.92 -4.72 22.25
C GLU A 203 6.31 -4.30 21.74
N ASP A 204 6.74 -4.85 20.60
CA ASP A 204 8.09 -4.68 20.05
C ASP A 204 8.11 -5.12 18.57
N ILE A 205 8.60 -4.25 17.68
CA ILE A 205 8.65 -4.52 16.24
C ILE A 205 9.46 -5.78 15.87
N SER A 206 10.48 -6.12 16.66
CA SER A 206 11.31 -7.31 16.51
C SER A 206 10.59 -8.58 16.97
N LYS A 207 9.74 -8.49 18.02
CA LYS A 207 8.87 -9.61 18.42
C LYS A 207 7.81 -9.86 17.36
N TRP A 208 7.15 -8.80 16.90
CA TRP A 208 6.15 -8.88 15.84
C TRP A 208 6.72 -9.47 14.55
N ARG A 209 7.90 -9.01 14.12
CA ARG A 209 8.65 -9.60 13.00
C ARG A 209 8.75 -11.12 13.10
N ARG A 210 9.22 -11.62 14.25
CA ARG A 210 9.38 -13.07 14.47
C ARG A 210 8.06 -13.83 14.46
N ALA A 211 6.95 -13.19 14.82
CA ALA A 211 5.63 -13.78 14.72
C ALA A 211 5.17 -13.86 13.26
N VAL A 212 5.28 -12.76 12.50
CA VAL A 212 4.92 -12.70 11.08
C VAL A 212 5.76 -13.67 10.25
N ASP A 213 7.08 -13.73 10.47
CA ASP A 213 8.00 -14.63 9.76
C ASP A 213 7.61 -16.11 9.89
N LYS A 214 6.85 -16.52 10.92
CA LYS A 214 6.33 -17.90 11.06
C LYS A 214 5.17 -18.21 10.11
N HIS A 215 4.44 -17.18 9.69
CA HIS A 215 3.27 -17.30 8.81
C HIS A 215 3.61 -16.95 7.36
N CYS A 216 4.71 -16.23 7.13
CA CYS A 216 5.33 -16.09 5.82
C CYS A 216 5.80 -17.45 5.28
N ILE A 217 5.82 -17.56 3.96
CA ILE A 217 6.28 -18.77 3.28
C ILE A 217 7.75 -19.07 3.64
N ASN A 218 8.01 -20.28 4.14
CA ASN A 218 9.36 -20.82 4.26
C ASN A 218 9.85 -21.25 2.88
N SER A 219 11.14 -21.07 2.56
CA SER A 219 11.71 -21.36 1.23
C SER A 219 11.48 -22.79 0.72
N SER A 220 11.04 -23.72 1.58
CA SER A 220 10.72 -25.11 1.26
C SER A 220 9.31 -25.36 0.72
N THR A 221 8.45 -24.34 0.53
CA THR A 221 7.05 -24.54 0.08
C THR A 221 6.79 -24.09 -1.37
N TRP A 222 7.85 -23.79 -2.13
CA TRP A 222 7.79 -23.52 -3.57
C TRP A 222 8.14 -24.74 -4.44
N GLU A 223 8.63 -25.82 -3.82
CA GLU A 223 8.76 -27.16 -4.43
C GLU A 223 7.47 -27.98 -4.23
#